data_AF-X1LU08-F1
#
_entry.id   AF-X1LU08-F1
#
_cell.length_a   1.000
_cell.length_b   1.000
_cell.length_c   1.000
_cell.angle_alpha   90.00
_cell.angle_beta   90.00
_cell.angle_gamma   90.00
#
_symmetry.space_group_name_H-M   'P 1'
#
loop_
_entity.id
_entity.type
_entity.pdbx_description
1 polymer ?
#
loop_
_entity_poly.entity_id
_entity_poly.type
_entity_poly.pdbx_seq_one_letter_code
_entity_poly.pdbx_strand_id
1 'polypeptide(L)' 'KFLGFEISDKDIKCTSFQCQGCPNHCEVIEAKIDGKIVARWGDRCGKWSNLNL' A
#
# COMPACT_ATOMS: atom_id res chain seq x y z
N LYS A 1 -11.37 8.45 -0.12
CA LYS A 1 -11.75 9.10 -1.40
C LYS A 1 -12.40 8.05 -2.27
N PHE A 2 -13.62 8.28 -2.77
CA PHE A 2 -14.26 7.38 -3.74
C PHE A 2 -13.60 7.58 -5.11
N LEU A 3 -13.35 6.49 -5.84
CA LEU A 3 -12.64 6.48 -7.14
C LEU A 3 -13.57 6.26 -8.35
N GLY A 4 -14.89 6.33 -8.16
CA GLY A 4 -15.86 6.02 -9.21
C GLY A 4 -16.06 4.51 -9.37
N PHE A 5 -17.01 4.14 -10.24
CA PHE A 5 -17.27 2.74 -10.57
C PHE A 5 -16.32 2.20 -11.64
N GLU A 6 -15.67 3.07 -12.41
CA GLU A 6 -14.63 2.73 -13.39
C GLU A 6 -13.41 2.05 -12.77
N ILE A 7 -13.28 2.06 -11.44
CA ILE A 7 -12.23 1.35 -10.71
C ILE A 7 -12.26 -0.16 -10.97
N SER A 8 -13.42 -0.72 -11.30
CA SER A 8 -13.58 -2.14 -11.63
C SER A 8 -12.84 -2.56 -12.90
N ASP A 9 -12.55 -1.63 -13.80
CA ASP A 9 -11.84 -1.89 -15.05
C ASP A 9 -10.31 -1.72 -14.93
N LYS A 10 -9.81 -1.27 -13.77
CA LYS A 10 -8.39 -0.98 -13.56
C LYS A 10 -7.59 -2.19 -13.10
N ASP A 11 -6.28 -2.19 -13.37
CA ASP A 11 -5.37 -3.21 -12.83
C ASP A 11 -5.12 -2.91 -11.35
N ILE A 12 -5.79 -3.65 -10.48
CA ILE A 12 -5.64 -3.54 -9.02
C ILE A 12 -4.81 -4.71 -8.53
N LYS A 13 -3.69 -4.39 -7.86
CA LYS A 13 -2.78 -5.39 -7.28
C LYS A 13 -2.51 -5.08 -5.82
N CYS A 14 -2.63 -6.10 -4.99
CA CYS A 14 -2.21 -6.07 -3.60
C CYS A 14 -1.01 -7.00 -3.42
N THR A 15 0.08 -6.46 -2.88
CA THR A 15 1.32 -7.20 -2.60
C THR A 15 1.78 -6.89 -1.18
N SER A 16 2.61 -7.75 -0.58
CA SER A 16 3.26 -7.44 0.71
C SER A 16 4.78 -7.53 0.63
N PHE A 17 5.45 -6.80 1.52
CA PHE A 17 6.90 -6.85 1.70
C PHE A 17 7.28 -6.66 3.17
N GLN A 18 8.48 -7.09 3.56
CA GLN A 18 9.01 -6.87 4.90
C GLN A 18 9.77 -5.54 4.99
N CYS A 19 9.38 -4.70 5.95
CA CYS A 19 10.04 -3.42 6.22
C CYS A 19 11.48 -3.63 6.70
N GLN A 20 12.47 -3.29 5.88
CA GLN A 20 13.89 -3.35 6.27
C GLN A 20 14.32 -2.18 7.19
N GLY A 21 13.40 -1.28 7.51
CA GLY A 21 13.67 -0.08 8.29
C GLY A 21 13.38 -0.21 9.78
N CYS A 22 12.76 -1.30 10.26
CA CYS A 22 12.47 -1.48 11.68
C CYS A 22 13.01 -2.81 12.21
N PRO A 23 13.41 -2.91 13.49
CA PRO A 23 13.98 -4.13 14.07
C PRO A 23 13.07 -5.36 13.98
N ASN A 24 11.76 -5.13 13.90
CA ASN A 24 10.74 -6.18 13.87
C ASN A 24 10.38 -6.65 12.45
N HIS A 25 11.06 -6.10 11.42
CA HIS A 25 10.77 -6.35 10.01
C HIS A 25 9.28 -6.46 9.69
N CYS A 26 8.50 -5.49 10.17
CA CYS A 26 7.04 -5.57 10.08
C CYS A 26 6.60 -5.76 8.63
N GLU A 27 5.62 -6.62 8.41
CA GLU A 27 5.00 -6.78 7.11
C GLU A 27 4.23 -5.51 6.74
N VAL A 28 4.38 -5.09 5.49
CA VAL A 28 3.71 -3.93 4.91
C VAL A 28 2.93 -4.42 3.71
N ILE A 29 1.65 -4.13 3.68
CA ILE A 29 0.77 -4.41 2.55
C ILE A 29 0.73 -3.15 1.68
N GLU A 30 0.83 -3.33 0.38
CA GLU A 30 0.87 -2.29 -0.64
C GLU A 30 -0.22 -2.54 -1.68
N ALA A 31 -1.10 -1.56 -1.85
CA ALA A 31 -2.08 -1.55 -2.93
C ALA A 31 -1.58 -0.67 -4.08
N LYS A 32 -1.67 -1.21 -5.29
CA LYS A 32 -1.39 -0.53 -6.55
C LYS A 32 -2.62 -0.51 -7.45
N ILE A 33 -2.85 0.62 -8.09
CA ILE A 33 -3.82 0.79 -9.18
C ILE A 33 -3.06 1.28 -10.40
N ASP A 34 -3.17 0.57 -11.52
CA ASP A 34 -2.44 0.87 -12.77
C ASP A 34 -0.91 1.00 -12.51
N GLY A 35 -0.38 0.14 -11.65
CA GLY A 35 1.03 0.14 -11.23
C GLY A 35 1.44 1.24 -10.23
N LYS A 36 0.56 2.21 -9.93
CA LYS A 36 0.84 3.30 -8.97
C LYS A 36 0.41 2.90 -7.58
N ILE A 37 1.26 3.16 -6.59
CA ILE A 37 0.94 2.90 -5.18
C ILE A 37 -0.13 3.91 -4.74
N VAL A 38 -1.22 3.40 -4.19
CA VAL A 38 -2.35 4.22 -3.72
C VAL A 38 -2.59 4.13 -2.22
N ALA A 39 -2.10 3.07 -1.59
CA ALA A 39 -2.19 2.89 -0.15
C ALA A 39 -1.14 1.88 0.34
N ARG A 40 -0.72 2.05 1.60
CA ARG A 40 0.02 1.05 2.37
C ARG A 40 -0.54 0.95 3.78
N TRP A 41 -0.55 -0.25 4.35
CA TRP A 41 -0.99 -0.51 5.71
C TRP A 41 -0.30 -1.75 6.29
N GLY A 42 -0.56 -2.03 7.57
CA GLY A 42 0.03 -3.17 8.29
C GLY A 42 1.40 -2.89 8.91
N ASP A 43 2.01 -1.75 8.59
CA ASP A 43 3.29 -1.37 9.18
C ASP A 43 3.15 -0.99 10.65
N ARG A 44 3.83 -1.74 11.52
CA ARG A 44 3.84 -1.47 12.96
C ARG A 44 4.72 -0.30 13.37
N CYS A 45 5.58 0.17 12.47
CA CYS A 45 6.57 1.21 12.73
C CYS A 45 6.15 2.60 12.25
N GLY A 46 5.01 2.73 11.56
CA GLY A 46 4.51 4.01 11.04
C GLY A 46 5.31 4.61 9.88
N LYS A 47 6.35 3.92 9.38
CA LYS A 47 7.21 4.39 8.29
C LYS A 47 6.51 4.39 6.93
N TRP A 48 5.46 3.59 6.78
CA TRP A 48 4.77 3.38 5.51
C TRP A 48 3.31 3.83 5.53
N SER A 49 2.71 4.01 6.71
CA SER A 49 1.31 4.46 6.83
C SER A 49 1.10 5.91 6.38
N ASN A 50 2.14 6.76 6.46
CA ASN A 50 2.08 8.16 6.04
C ASN A 50 2.59 8.34 4.60
N LEU A 51 1.95 7.66 3.65
CA LEU A 51 2.07 8.04 2.26
C LEU A 51 1.35 9.37 2.05
N ASN A 52 2.09 10.48 2.05
CA ASN A 52 1.61 11.73 1.46
C ASN A 52 1.59 11.52 -0.07
N LEU A 53 0.48 10.97 -0.57
CA LEU A 53 0.16 10.82 -1.98
C LEU A 53 -0.47 12.09 -2.55
#